data_AF-A0A090W5Q6-F1
#
_entry.id   AF-A0A090W5Q6-F1
#
_cell.length_a   1.000
_cell.length_b   1.000
_cell.length_c   1.000
_cell.angle_alpha   90.00
_cell.angle_beta   90.00
_cell.angle_gamma   90.00
#
_symmetry.space_group_name_H-M   'P 1'
#
loop_
_entity.id
_entity.type
_entity.pdbx_description
1 polymer ?
#
loop_
_entity_poly.entity_id
_entity_poly.type
_entity_poly.pdbx_seq_one_letter_code
_entity_poly.pdbx_strand_id
1 'polypeptide(L)'
;MIKRVFDFVFALLGLVVLFPLLLLIAISIKIDSKGPVLFIQERVGQHQKIFKIYKFRTMFVKSQKKGLLTIGDNDARVTKIGYFLRKYKIDEFPQLINIIKGDMSFVGPRQS
;
A
#
# COMPACT_ATOMS: atom_id res chain seq x y z
N MET A 1 -20.91 4.09 15.15
CA MET A 1 -20.87 5.39 14.45
C MET A 1 -19.62 6.21 14.81
N ILE A 2 -19.34 6.44 16.09
CA ILE A 2 -18.16 7.21 16.58
C ILE A 2 -16.85 6.72 15.96
N LYS A 3 -16.61 5.39 15.97
CA LYS A 3 -15.42 4.78 15.36
C LYS A 3 -15.25 5.14 13.88
N ARG A 4 -16.33 5.18 13.10
CA ARG A 4 -16.28 5.48 11.66
C ARG A 4 -15.90 6.95 11.41
N VAL A 5 -16.43 7.85 12.22
CA VAL A 5 -16.09 9.28 12.16
C VAL A 5 -14.63 9.50 12.55
N PHE A 6 -14.19 8.85 13.64
CA PHE A 6 -12.79 8.85 14.05
C PHE A 6 -11.88 8.36 12.92
N ASP A 7 -12.14 7.18 12.37
CA ASP A 7 -11.37 6.60 11.26
C ASP A 7 -11.30 7.55 10.06
N PHE A 8 -12.41 8.15 9.68
CA PHE A 8 -12.47 9.09 8.57
C PHE A 8 -11.64 10.35 8.83
N VAL A 9 -11.81 10.98 9.99
CA VAL A 9 -11.12 12.24 10.35
C VAL A 9 -9.61 12.02 10.41
N PHE A 10 -9.15 10.98 11.09
CA PHE A 10 -7.72 10.69 11.19
C PHE A 10 -7.11 10.26 9.86
N ALA A 11 -7.85 9.52 9.02
CA ALA A 11 -7.37 9.16 7.69
C ALA A 11 -7.28 10.37 6.76
N LEU A 12 -8.26 11.29 6.82
CA LEU A 12 -8.24 12.52 6.04
C LEU A 12 -7.10 13.44 6.47
N LEU A 13 -6.93 13.67 7.78
CA LEU A 13 -5.82 14.45 8.33
C LEU A 13 -4.47 13.83 7.97
N GLY A 14 -4.34 12.51 8.15
CA GLY A 14 -3.13 11.78 7.76
C GLY A 14 -2.81 11.93 6.28
N LEU A 15 -3.82 11.84 5.40
CA LEU A 15 -3.62 12.00 3.96
C LEU A 15 -3.16 13.41 3.60
N VAL A 16 -3.74 14.45 4.21
CA VAL A 16 -3.36 15.86 3.98
C VAL A 16 -1.94 16.12 4.46
N VAL A 17 -1.62 15.72 5.70
CA VAL A 17 -0.28 15.94 6.29
C VAL A 17 0.80 15.16 5.53
N LEU A 18 0.51 13.92 5.14
CA LEU A 18 1.47 13.08 4.42
C LEU A 18 1.49 13.34 2.92
N PHE A 19 0.56 14.12 2.37
CA PHE A 19 0.46 14.38 0.92
C PHE A 19 1.79 14.72 0.24
N PRO A 20 2.61 15.69 0.73
CA PRO A 20 3.90 15.99 0.10
C PRO A 20 4.84 14.78 0.08
N LEU A 21 4.88 14.00 1.17
CA LEU A 21 5.69 12.78 1.24
C LEU A 21 5.18 11.70 0.28
N LEU A 22 3.86 11.49 0.20
CA LEU A 22 3.25 10.53 -0.72
C LEU A 22 3.55 10.87 -2.18
N LEU A 23 3.58 12.16 -2.52
CA LEU A 23 3.95 12.63 -3.86
C LEU A 23 5.42 12.35 -4.18
N LEU A 24 6.34 12.62 -3.24
CA LEU A 24 7.76 12.30 -3.40
C LEU A 24 8.00 10.80 -3.59
N ILE A 25 7.29 9.97 -2.81
CA ILE A 25 7.33 8.51 -2.95
C ILE A 25 6.80 8.08 -4.32
N ALA A 26 5.68 8.65 -4.76
CA ALA A 26 5.09 8.35 -6.07
C ALA A 26 6.05 8.65 -7.24
N ILE A 27 6.74 9.79 -7.17
CA ILE A 27 7.78 10.17 -8.13
C ILE A 27 8.96 9.18 -8.07
N SER A 28 9.44 8.87 -6.86
CA SER A 28 10.54 7.92 -6.65
C SER A 28 10.24 6.54 -7.24
N ILE A 29 8.99 6.05 -7.09
CA ILE A 29 8.54 4.78 -7.69
C ILE A 29 8.54 4.83 -9.22
N LYS A 30 8.14 5.96 -9.82
CA LYS A 30 8.15 6.15 -11.28
C LYS A 30 9.56 6.19 -11.86
N ILE A 31 10.50 6.78 -11.13
CA ILE A 31 11.92 6.84 -11.52
C ILE A 31 12.57 5.46 -11.37
N ASP A 32 12.31 4.74 -10.28
CA ASP A 32 12.94 3.45 -9.99
C ASP A 32 12.51 2.33 -10.97
N SER A 33 11.26 2.34 -11.45
CA SER A 33 10.82 1.37 -12.47
C SER A 33 9.61 1.82 -13.31
N LYS A 34 9.51 1.34 -14.55
CA LYS A 34 8.36 1.62 -15.43
C LYS A 34 7.07 0.99 -14.90
N GLY A 35 5.94 1.69 -15.04
CA GLY A 35 4.59 1.20 -14.71
C GLY A 35 3.81 2.07 -13.71
N PRO A 36 2.71 1.56 -13.12
CA PRO A 36 1.85 2.32 -12.21
C PRO A 36 2.50 2.52 -10.83
N VAL A 37 2.15 3.63 -10.16
CA VAL A 37 2.64 3.93 -8.80
C VAL A 37 1.98 3.04 -7.76
N LEU A 38 0.67 2.82 -7.90
CA LEU A 38 -0.11 2.03 -6.97
C LEU A 38 -0.17 0.57 -7.43
N PHE A 39 0.00 -0.32 -6.47
CA PHE A 39 -0.36 -1.72 -6.56
C PHE A 39 -1.75 -1.89 -5.93
N ILE A 40 -2.67 -2.47 -6.68
CA ILE A 40 -4.05 -2.70 -6.26
C ILE A 40 -4.27 -4.21 -6.19
N GLN A 41 -4.70 -4.69 -5.02
CA GLN A 41 -5.01 -6.10 -4.80
C GLN A 41 -6.45 -6.22 -4.28
N GLU A 42 -7.17 -7.25 -4.67
CA GLU A 42 -8.47 -7.57 -4.08
C GLU A 42 -8.28 -8.30 -2.75
N ARG A 43 -9.04 -7.90 -1.74
CA ARG A 43 -9.03 -8.49 -0.39
C ARG A 43 -10.45 -8.71 0.08
N VAL A 44 -10.64 -9.76 0.87
CA VAL A 44 -11.90 -10.04 1.56
C VAL A 44 -11.93 -9.19 2.82
N GLY A 45 -12.91 -8.30 2.92
CA GLY A 45 -13.17 -7.44 4.06
C GLY A 45 -14.27 -8.00 4.98
N GLN A 46 -14.79 -7.13 5.83
CA GLN A 46 -15.88 -7.50 6.74
C GLN A 46 -17.12 -7.98 5.97
N HIS A 47 -17.79 -9.00 6.50
CA HIS A 47 -18.97 -9.63 5.86
C HIS A 47 -18.69 -10.22 4.47
N GLN A 48 -17.47 -10.71 4.24
CA GLN A 48 -17.05 -11.33 2.98
C GLN A 48 -17.13 -10.38 1.76
N LYS A 49 -17.20 -9.07 1.99
CA LYS A 49 -17.22 -8.09 0.91
C LYS A 49 -15.81 -7.90 0.35
N ILE A 50 -15.67 -8.10 -0.95
CA ILE A 50 -14.40 -7.87 -1.63
C ILE A 50 -14.19 -6.35 -1.78
N PHE A 51 -13.00 -5.89 -1.42
CA PHE A 51 -12.57 -4.51 -1.66
C PHE A 51 -11.16 -4.48 -2.24
N LYS A 52 -10.80 -3.35 -2.85
CA LYS A 52 -9.50 -3.14 -3.46
C LYS A 52 -8.57 -2.44 -2.49
N ILE A 53 -7.56 -3.12 -1.96
CA ILE A 53 -6.54 -2.51 -1.10
C ILE A 53 -5.53 -1.72 -1.95
N TYR A 54 -5.25 -0.49 -1.56
CA TYR A 54 -4.27 0.37 -2.21
C TYR A 54 -2.92 0.28 -1.49
N LYS A 55 -1.85 -0.02 -2.22
CA LYS A 55 -0.47 0.07 -1.72
C LYS A 55 0.41 0.79 -2.73
N PHE A 56 1.54 1.31 -2.30
CA PHE A 56 2.58 1.67 -3.24
C PHE A 56 3.18 0.42 -3.87
N ARG A 57 3.50 0.51 -5.16
CA ARG A 57 4.15 -0.58 -5.88
C ARG A 57 5.58 -0.73 -5.39
N THR A 58 5.88 -1.93 -4.89
CA THR A 58 7.20 -2.31 -4.39
C THR A 58 7.90 -3.34 -5.28
N MET A 59 7.23 -3.86 -6.31
CA MET A 59 7.74 -4.90 -7.22
C MET A 59 7.72 -4.44 -8.68
N PHE A 60 8.61 -5.01 -9.50
CA PHE A 60 8.61 -4.79 -10.94
C PHE A 60 7.33 -5.37 -11.60
N VAL A 61 6.74 -4.64 -12.55
CA VAL A 61 5.49 -5.04 -13.24
C VAL A 61 5.67 -6.28 -14.11
N LYS A 62 6.81 -6.37 -14.80
CA LYS A 62 7.22 -7.53 -15.59
C LYS A 62 8.48 -8.11 -14.95
N SER A 63 8.33 -8.90 -13.90
CA SER A 63 9.43 -9.72 -13.39
C SER A 63 9.77 -10.78 -14.44
N GLN A 64 10.73 -10.49 -15.33
CA GLN A 64 11.19 -11.43 -16.36
C GLN A 64 11.82 -12.71 -15.77
N LYS A 65 12.25 -12.70 -14.51
CA LYS A 65 12.80 -13.88 -13.85
C LYS A 65 11.69 -14.68 -13.15
N LYS A 66 11.04 -15.54 -13.92
CA LYS A 66 10.46 -16.80 -13.42
C LYS A 66 11.61 -17.65 -12.90
N GLY A 67 12.06 -17.46 -11.66
CA GLY A 67 13.12 -18.32 -11.15
C GLY A 67 13.72 -17.80 -9.86
N LEU A 68 13.60 -18.62 -8.83
CA LEU A 68 14.17 -18.49 -7.48
C LEU A 68 13.43 -17.50 -6.59
N LEU A 69 12.46 -18.05 -5.86
CA LEU A 69 12.06 -17.55 -4.54
C LEU A 69 13.30 -17.63 -3.63
N THR A 70 14.18 -16.63 -3.68
CA THR A 70 15.22 -16.51 -2.65
C THR A 70 14.54 -15.92 -1.42
N ILE A 71 14.17 -16.79 -0.48
CA ILE A 71 13.68 -16.38 0.84
C ILE A 71 14.87 -15.74 1.55
N GLY A 72 14.86 -14.41 1.65
CA GLY A 72 15.93 -13.61 2.26
C GLY A 72 15.83 -12.13 1.87
N ASP A 73 16.63 -11.28 2.51
CA ASP A 73 16.65 -9.80 2.39
C ASP A 73 16.84 -9.22 0.98
N ASN A 74 16.90 -10.05 -0.07
CA ASN A 74 17.21 -9.65 -1.44
C ASN A 74 16.30 -10.34 -2.48
N ASP A 75 14.97 -10.21 -2.34
CA ASP A 75 14.01 -10.66 -3.35
C ASP A 75 14.21 -9.84 -4.65
N ALA A 76 14.73 -10.50 -5.69
CA ALA A 76 15.05 -9.89 -6.98
C ALA A 76 13.85 -9.28 -7.72
N ARG A 77 12.62 -9.53 -7.25
CA ARG A 77 11.39 -8.95 -7.82
C ARG A 77 11.04 -7.59 -7.20
N VAL A 78 11.66 -7.25 -6.07
CA VAL A 78 11.45 -5.99 -5.34
C VAL A 78 12.35 -4.92 -5.91
N THR A 79 11.82 -3.71 -6.11
CA THR A 79 12.62 -2.59 -6.61
C THR A 79 13.46 -1.97 -5.49
N LYS A 80 14.46 -1.13 -5.81
CA LYS A 80 15.32 -0.54 -4.79
C LYS A 80 14.51 0.31 -3.81
N ILE A 81 13.63 1.18 -4.32
CA ILE A 81 12.72 1.95 -3.46
C ILE A 81 11.71 1.04 -2.76
N GLY A 82 11.25 -0.01 -3.45
CA GLY A 82 10.31 -0.99 -2.94
C GLY A 82 10.80 -1.69 -1.68
N TYR A 83 12.11 -1.98 -1.58
CA TYR A 83 12.72 -2.55 -0.38
C TYR A 83 12.56 -1.62 0.82
N PHE A 84 12.90 -0.33 0.68
CA PHE A 84 12.74 0.66 1.76
C PHE A 84 11.28 0.85 2.15
N LEU A 85 10.38 0.95 1.17
CA LEU A 85 8.95 1.12 1.44
C LEU A 85 8.39 -0.04 2.26
N ARG A 86 8.79 -1.29 1.96
CA ARG A 86 8.40 -2.48 2.73
C ARG A 86 9.02 -2.50 4.13
N LYS A 87 10.32 -2.20 4.22
CA LYS A 87 11.06 -2.19 5.49
C LYS A 87 10.42 -1.27 6.51
N TYR A 88 9.96 -0.09 6.08
CA TYR A 88 9.31 0.90 6.93
C TYR A 88 7.77 0.87 6.86
N LYS A 89 7.17 -0.09 6.14
CA LYS A 89 5.72 -0.19 5.89
C LYS A 89 5.07 1.07 5.32
N ILE A 90 5.87 1.92 4.67
CA ILE A 90 5.40 3.13 4.00
C ILE A 90 4.58 2.75 2.76
N ASP A 91 4.79 1.55 2.20
CA ASP A 91 3.98 1.04 1.09
C ASP A 91 2.49 0.91 1.41
N GLU A 92 2.12 0.90 2.70
CA GLU A 92 0.74 0.77 3.16
C GLU A 92 0.02 2.11 3.32
N PHE A 93 0.71 3.26 3.23
CA PHE A 93 0.08 4.57 3.42
C PHE A 93 -1.09 4.88 2.46
N PRO A 94 -1.09 4.42 1.19
CA PRO A 94 -2.27 4.58 0.33
C PRO A 94 -3.55 3.92 0.87
N GLN A 95 -3.46 3.01 1.85
CA GLN A 95 -4.62 2.41 2.52
C GLN A 95 -5.44 3.43 3.32
N LEU A 96 -4.90 4.61 3.63
CA LEU A 96 -5.70 5.72 4.18
C LEU A 96 -6.89 6.05 3.28
N ILE A 97 -6.75 5.88 1.96
CA ILE A 97 -7.86 6.04 1.00
C ILE A 97 -8.93 4.97 1.23
N ASN A 98 -8.55 3.73 1.54
CA ASN A 98 -9.51 2.66 1.88
C ASN A 98 -10.27 2.99 3.17
N ILE A 99 -9.60 3.58 4.16
CA ILE A 99 -10.25 4.01 5.40
C ILE A 99 -11.23 5.15 5.12
N ILE A 100 -10.87 6.14 4.30
CA ILE A 100 -11.77 7.21 3.88
C ILE A 100 -13.01 6.64 3.16
N LYS A 101 -12.83 5.67 2.26
CA LYS A 101 -13.92 4.98 1.55
C LYS A 101 -14.82 4.13 2.47
N GLY A 102 -14.30 3.71 3.62
CA GLY A 102 -15.00 2.85 4.57
C GLY A 102 -14.81 1.35 4.29
N ASP A 103 -13.87 1.00 3.42
CA ASP A 103 -13.47 -0.39 3.16
C ASP A 103 -12.66 -0.98 4.33
N MET A 104 -11.96 -0.11 5.07
CA MET A 104 -11.04 -0.47 6.16
C MET A 104 -11.21 0.47 7.37
N SER A 105 -10.61 0.07 8.48
CA SER A 105 -10.51 0.84 9.74
C SER A 105 -9.08 0.77 10.25
N PHE A 106 -8.61 1.78 10.99
CA PHE A 106 -7.28 1.75 11.61
C PHE A 106 -7.12 0.58 12.58
N VAL A 107 -8.21 0.23 13.26
CA VAL A 107 -8.27 -0.89 14.21
C VAL A 107 -9.36 -1.84 13.76
N GLY A 108 -8.97 -2.97 13.19
CA GLY A 108 -9.91 -4.01 12.75
C GLY A 108 -9.27 -5.40 12.81
N PRO A 109 -10.09 -6.47 12.84
CA PRO A 109 -9.57 -7.82 12.80
C PRO A 109 -8.78 -8.01 11.51
N ARG A 110 -7.48 -8.28 11.65
CA ARG A 110 -6.62 -8.66 10.54
C ARG A 110 -6.96 -10.12 10.22
N GLN A 111 -7.81 -10.34 9.22
CA GLN A 111 -8.11 -11.71 8.80
C GLN A 111 -6.87 -12.26 8.08
N SER A 112 -6.14 -13.11 8.79
CA SER A 112 -5.11 -14.02 8.26
C SER A 112 -5.77 -15.17 7.52
#